data_AF-A0A930ZAL3-F1
#
_entry.id   AF-A0A930ZAL3-F1
#
_cell.length_a   1.000
_cell.length_b   1.000
_cell.length_c   1.000
_cell.angle_alpha   90.00
_cell.angle_beta   90.00
_cell.angle_gamma   90.00
#
_symmetry.space_group_name_H-M   'P 1'
#
loop_
_entity.id
_entity.type
_entity.pdbx_description
1 polymer ?
#
loop_
_entity_poly.entity_id
_entity_poly.type
_entity_poly.pdbx_seq_one_letter_code
_entity_poly.pdbx_strand_id
1 'polypeptide(L)'
;MHGKNHDLVGLGSYLVNGVGDCSGCHSFPQYTDLAGDPFALATQDKTHIISAHYNTAHYLAGGQCFGPFMARNITPDISTGLPAGLTFADFVTVIRTGADVECENDPTDPICAIEPPTPVLQVMPWPTYHNMTDRDLKAIYTYLSTLPHAEPCNTPADGCPGFSGAAASSSTYAYVGTADCPNPAPPQ
;
A
#
# COMPACT_ATOMS: atom_id res chain seq x y z
N MET A 1 20.50 -2.80 1.43
CA MET A 1 20.99 -1.76 0.50
C MET A 1 22.14 -2.21 -0.42
N HIS A 2 22.49 -3.50 -0.52
CA HIS A 2 23.66 -3.95 -1.28
C HIS A 2 23.58 -3.56 -2.77
N GLY A 3 24.54 -2.74 -3.23
CA GLY A 3 24.74 -2.41 -4.65
C GLY A 3 23.83 -1.33 -5.23
N LYS A 4 22.96 -0.69 -4.45
CA LYS A 4 22.07 0.38 -4.95
C LYS A 4 22.63 1.77 -4.65
N ASN A 5 22.34 2.73 -5.51
CA ASN A 5 22.75 4.12 -5.32
C ASN A 5 22.08 4.70 -4.06
N HIS A 6 22.87 5.02 -3.04
CA HIS A 6 22.38 5.51 -1.75
C HIS A 6 21.62 6.84 -1.85
N ASP A 7 22.02 7.74 -2.76
CA ASP A 7 21.34 9.03 -2.94
C ASP A 7 19.93 8.82 -3.49
N LEU A 8 19.75 7.84 -4.40
CA LEU A 8 18.43 7.48 -4.92
C LEU A 8 17.59 6.76 -3.87
N VAL A 9 18.18 5.89 -3.05
CA VAL A 9 17.47 5.23 -1.94
C VAL A 9 17.00 6.27 -0.91
N GLY A 10 17.86 7.22 -0.54
CA GLY A 10 17.54 8.29 0.41
C GLY A 10 16.45 9.22 -0.12
N LEU A 11 16.58 9.69 -1.37
CA LEU A 11 15.55 10.51 -2.02
C LEU A 11 14.23 9.74 -2.16
N GLY A 12 14.28 8.48 -2.58
CA GLY A 12 13.10 7.63 -2.73
C GLY A 12 12.38 7.43 -1.40
N SER A 13 13.13 7.18 -0.32
CA SER A 13 12.57 7.09 1.03
C SER A 13 11.85 8.38 1.44
N TYR A 14 12.46 9.54 1.20
CA TYR A 14 11.84 10.84 1.48
C TYR A 14 10.56 11.07 0.66
N LEU A 15 10.58 10.74 -0.63
CA LEU A 15 9.41 10.88 -1.50
C LEU A 15 8.26 9.96 -1.08
N VAL A 16 8.57 8.69 -0.75
CA VAL A 16 7.56 7.69 -0.35
C VAL A 16 6.94 8.01 1.00
N ASN A 17 7.75 8.42 1.99
CA ASN A 17 7.29 8.60 3.36
C ASN A 17 6.86 10.03 3.69
N GLY A 18 7.50 11.03 3.09
CA GLY A 18 7.31 12.43 3.46
C GLY A 18 6.45 13.23 2.47
N VAL A 19 6.52 12.92 1.18
CA VAL A 19 5.84 13.72 0.13
C VAL A 19 4.59 13.02 -0.39
N GLY A 20 4.67 11.73 -0.69
CA GLY A 20 3.61 10.96 -1.34
C GLY A 20 2.75 10.12 -0.41
N ASP A 21 3.05 10.10 0.90
CA ASP A 21 2.37 9.27 1.92
C ASP A 21 1.91 7.90 1.39
N CYS A 22 2.82 7.15 0.75
CA CYS A 22 2.43 5.87 0.15
C CYS A 22 1.93 4.91 1.23
N SER A 23 2.46 5.04 2.45
CA SER A 23 2.09 4.25 3.62
C SER A 23 0.63 4.44 4.05
N GLY A 24 0.01 5.59 3.79
CA GLY A 24 -1.38 5.85 4.16
C GLY A 24 -2.39 4.93 3.46
N CYS A 25 -2.05 4.43 2.27
CA CYS A 25 -2.88 3.48 1.55
C CYS A 25 -2.24 2.09 1.47
N HIS A 26 -0.92 2.02 1.31
CA HIS A 26 -0.23 0.75 1.12
C HIS A 26 0.22 0.11 2.44
N SER A 27 -0.16 0.61 3.62
CA SER A 27 0.08 -0.09 4.88
C SER A 27 -1.22 -0.20 5.65
N PHE A 28 -1.71 -1.42 5.90
CA PHE A 28 -2.94 -1.64 6.64
C PHE A 28 -2.76 -2.63 7.81
N PRO A 29 -3.07 -2.24 9.06
CA PRO A 29 -3.27 -0.85 9.50
C PRO A 29 -1.96 -0.05 9.39
N GLN A 30 -2.06 1.26 9.12
CA GLN A 30 -0.88 2.11 8.95
C GLN A 30 -0.07 2.23 10.24
N TYR A 31 -0.76 2.27 11.38
CA TYR A 31 -0.20 2.38 12.72
C TYR A 31 -0.62 1.19 13.58
N THR A 32 0.17 0.88 14.60
CA THR A 32 -0.16 -0.20 15.56
C THR A 32 -0.84 0.37 16.82
N ASP A 33 -1.76 -0.40 17.41
CA ASP A 33 -2.48 -0.03 18.64
C ASP A 33 -1.56 0.13 19.85
N LEU A 34 -0.36 -0.46 19.81
CA LEU A 34 0.67 -0.40 20.86
C LEU A 34 1.22 1.02 21.11
N ALA A 35 0.88 1.96 20.24
CA ALA A 35 1.54 3.26 20.13
C ALA A 35 0.60 4.46 20.03
N GLY A 36 -0.68 4.18 19.83
CA GLY A 36 -1.69 5.19 19.61
C GLY A 36 -1.81 5.65 18.17
N ASP A 37 -3.06 5.80 17.75
CA ASP A 37 -3.40 6.49 16.52
C ASP A 37 -3.08 7.98 16.71
N PRO A 38 -2.26 8.61 15.84
CA PRO A 38 -1.95 10.04 15.93
C PRO A 38 -3.21 10.93 15.89
N PHE A 39 -4.31 10.42 15.32
CA PHE A 39 -5.61 11.06 15.26
C PHE A 39 -6.51 10.77 16.48
N ALA A 40 -6.14 9.78 17.31
CA ALA A 40 -6.82 9.49 18.57
C ALA A 40 -6.10 10.17 19.75
N LEU A 41 -6.63 11.32 20.17
CA LEU A 41 -6.14 12.09 21.33
C LEU A 41 -5.94 11.25 22.61
N ALA A 42 -6.76 10.20 22.80
CA ALA A 42 -6.72 9.35 23.99
C ALA A 42 -5.49 8.43 24.06
N THR A 43 -4.81 8.20 22.93
CA THR A 43 -3.65 7.32 22.84
C THR A 43 -2.33 8.08 22.69
N GLN A 44 -2.37 9.42 22.81
CA GLN A 44 -1.17 10.25 22.80
C GLN A 44 -0.44 10.17 24.14
N ASP A 45 0.83 9.77 24.12
CA ASP A 45 1.75 9.86 25.26
C ASP A 45 1.78 11.31 25.81
N LYS A 46 1.78 11.43 27.15
CA LYS A 46 1.87 12.65 27.96
C LYS A 46 3.06 13.56 27.62
N THR A 47 3.99 13.14 26.76
CA THR A 47 5.11 13.96 26.27
C THR A 47 4.76 14.89 25.10
N HIS A 48 3.56 14.80 24.51
CA HIS A 48 3.14 15.58 23.33
C HIS A 48 4.03 15.41 22.08
N ILE A 49 4.93 14.42 22.08
CA ILE A 49 5.70 14.02 20.88
C ILE A 49 5.02 12.78 20.34
N ILE A 50 4.31 12.94 19.23
CA ILE A 50 3.74 11.81 18.49
C ILE A 50 4.90 11.12 17.77
N SER A 51 5.44 10.05 18.36
CA SER A 51 6.14 9.05 17.55
C SER A 51 5.07 8.28 16.79
N ALA A 52 4.90 8.56 15.50
CA ALA A 52 4.05 7.74 14.66
C ALA A 52 4.70 6.35 14.55
N HIS A 53 4.18 5.37 15.29
CA HIS A 53 4.68 4.00 15.20
C HIS A 53 4.00 3.29 14.04
N TYR A 54 4.61 3.46 12.87
CA TYR A 54 4.22 2.73 11.66
C TYR A 54 4.24 1.23 11.90
N ASN A 55 3.29 0.54 11.28
CA ASN A 55 3.26 -0.90 11.24
C ASN A 55 4.37 -1.42 10.32
N THR A 56 5.57 -1.59 10.87
CA THR A 56 6.74 -2.01 10.09
C THR A 56 6.66 -3.47 9.62
N ALA A 57 5.78 -4.29 10.21
CA ALA A 57 5.57 -5.67 9.80
C ALA A 57 4.82 -5.76 8.46
N HIS A 58 3.90 -4.83 8.20
CA HIS A 58 3.05 -4.78 7.02
C HIS A 58 3.26 -3.50 6.20
N TYR A 59 4.43 -2.86 6.36
CA TYR A 59 4.76 -1.59 5.72
C TYR A 59 4.80 -1.73 4.19
N LEU A 60 3.96 -0.95 3.51
CA LEU A 60 3.79 -0.95 2.05
C LEU A 60 3.26 -2.27 1.45
N ALA A 61 2.72 -3.15 2.28
CA ALA A 61 2.18 -4.45 1.89
C ALA A 61 0.76 -4.40 1.27
N GLY A 62 0.06 -3.26 1.33
CA GLY A 62 -1.30 -3.08 0.83
C GLY A 62 -2.39 -3.38 1.87
N GLY A 63 -3.57 -3.78 1.40
CA GLY A 63 -4.67 -4.31 2.22
C GLY A 63 -5.73 -3.29 2.65
N GLN A 64 -5.48 -1.99 2.47
CA GLN A 64 -6.47 -0.95 2.76
C GLN A 64 -7.62 -0.99 1.74
N CYS A 65 -8.85 -0.96 2.21
CA CYS A 65 -10.06 -1.00 1.39
C CYS A 65 -10.65 0.40 1.14
N PHE A 66 -11.23 0.59 -0.03
CA PHE A 66 -11.85 1.83 -0.53
C PHE A 66 -13.11 1.50 -1.33
N GLY A 67 -14.18 1.09 -0.63
CA GLY A 67 -15.37 0.55 -1.28
C GLY A 67 -15.01 -0.72 -2.07
N PRO A 68 -15.25 -0.77 -3.40
CA PRO A 68 -14.92 -1.94 -4.21
C PRO A 68 -13.43 -2.03 -4.57
N PHE A 69 -12.57 -1.13 -4.10
CA PHE A 69 -11.14 -1.15 -4.41
C PHE A 69 -10.30 -1.52 -3.18
N MET A 70 -9.13 -2.09 -3.41
CA MET A 70 -8.15 -2.37 -2.36
C MET A 70 -6.75 -1.95 -2.82
N ALA A 71 -5.96 -1.36 -1.92
CA ALA A 71 -4.57 -1.04 -2.19
C ALA A 71 -3.73 -2.32 -2.29
N ARG A 72 -2.96 -2.45 -3.37
CA ARG A 72 -2.10 -3.61 -3.63
C ARG A 72 -0.77 -3.53 -2.87
N ASN A 73 -0.08 -4.67 -2.78
CA ASN A 73 1.27 -4.76 -2.23
C ASN A 73 2.28 -4.10 -3.17
N ILE A 74 3.07 -3.15 -2.67
CA ILE A 74 4.12 -2.49 -3.46
C ILE A 74 5.54 -2.80 -2.96
N THR A 75 5.67 -3.70 -1.99
CA THR A 75 6.96 -4.30 -1.64
C THR A 75 7.44 -5.21 -2.77
N PRO A 76 8.73 -5.61 -2.79
CA PRO A 76 9.21 -6.56 -3.77
C PRO A 76 8.40 -7.86 -3.76
N ASP A 77 7.90 -8.27 -4.92
CA ASP A 77 7.23 -9.54 -5.08
C ASP A 77 8.21 -10.70 -4.80
N ILE A 78 7.71 -11.77 -4.19
CA ILE A 78 8.55 -12.88 -3.73
C ILE A 78 9.18 -13.67 -4.89
N SER A 79 8.51 -13.71 -6.05
CA SER A 79 8.96 -14.49 -7.20
C SER A 79 9.94 -13.71 -8.09
N THR A 80 9.71 -12.42 -8.27
CA THR A 80 10.47 -11.56 -9.19
C THR A 80 11.51 -10.68 -8.46
N GLY A 81 11.29 -10.38 -7.18
CA GLY A 81 12.06 -9.39 -6.42
C GLY A 81 11.84 -7.94 -6.89
N LEU A 82 10.84 -7.69 -7.73
CA LEU A 82 10.51 -6.37 -8.26
C LEU A 82 9.41 -5.70 -7.42
N PRO A 83 9.46 -4.38 -7.18
CA PRO A 83 8.38 -3.67 -6.49
C PRO A 83 7.02 -3.92 -7.16
N ALA A 84 6.04 -4.44 -6.40
CA ALA A 84 4.73 -4.84 -6.94
C ALA A 84 4.81 -5.84 -8.12
N GLY A 85 5.92 -6.56 -8.29
CA GLY A 85 6.16 -7.39 -9.49
C GLY A 85 6.43 -6.59 -10.77
N LEU A 86 6.46 -5.26 -10.71
CA LEU A 86 6.55 -4.39 -11.87
C LEU A 86 7.99 -4.07 -12.26
N THR A 87 8.27 -4.04 -13.56
CA THR A 87 9.53 -3.45 -14.02
C THR A 87 9.52 -1.93 -13.78
N PHE A 88 10.68 -1.28 -13.88
CA PHE A 88 10.73 0.18 -13.79
C PHE A 88 9.91 0.87 -14.90
N ALA A 89 9.82 0.28 -16.08
CA ALA A 89 9.03 0.84 -17.18
C ALA A 89 7.52 0.74 -16.90
N ASP A 90 7.07 -0.38 -16.34
CA ASP A 90 5.68 -0.57 -15.93
C ASP A 90 5.32 0.38 -14.79
N PHE A 91 6.19 0.49 -13.78
CA PHE A 91 6.04 1.45 -12.70
C PHE A 91 5.89 2.89 -13.20
N VAL A 92 6.73 3.33 -14.15
CA VAL A 92 6.62 4.66 -14.74
C VAL A 92 5.29 4.82 -15.50
N THR A 93 4.86 3.78 -16.21
CA THR A 93 3.57 3.78 -16.92
C THR A 93 2.43 3.97 -15.93
N VAL A 94 2.36 3.14 -14.89
CA VAL A 94 1.37 3.22 -13.81
C VAL A 94 1.33 4.61 -13.18
N ILE A 95 2.47 5.19 -12.80
CA ILE A 95 2.50 6.51 -12.14
C ILE A 95 2.10 7.64 -13.10
N ARG A 96 2.49 7.55 -14.38
CA ARG A 96 2.23 8.64 -15.35
C ARG A 96 0.82 8.63 -15.92
N THR A 97 0.19 7.48 -16.03
CA THR A 97 -1.11 7.34 -16.71
C THR A 97 -2.21 6.82 -15.81
N GLY A 98 -1.86 6.24 -14.66
CA GLY A 98 -2.78 5.52 -13.81
C GLY A 98 -3.18 4.16 -14.35
N ALA A 99 -2.60 3.66 -15.45
CA ALA A 99 -2.99 2.37 -16.04
C ALA A 99 -2.95 1.24 -14.99
N ASP A 100 -4.03 0.48 -14.88
CA ASP A 100 -4.06 -0.73 -14.05
C ASP A 100 -3.49 -1.91 -14.85
N VAL A 101 -2.18 -2.11 -14.75
CA VAL A 101 -1.46 -3.19 -15.42
C VAL A 101 -1.59 -4.53 -14.68
N GLU A 102 -2.14 -4.54 -13.47
CA GLU A 102 -2.22 -5.77 -12.67
C GLU A 102 -3.18 -6.76 -13.29
N CYS A 103 -4.32 -6.29 -13.80
CA CYS A 103 -5.34 -7.18 -14.36
C CYS A 103 -4.90 -7.96 -15.60
N GLU A 104 -3.83 -7.50 -16.27
CA GLU A 104 -3.20 -8.26 -17.35
C GLU A 104 -2.25 -9.35 -16.80
N ASN A 105 -1.60 -9.09 -15.65
CA ASN A 105 -0.63 -9.98 -15.01
C ASN A 105 -1.30 -11.03 -14.11
N ASP A 106 -2.29 -10.62 -13.33
CA ASP A 106 -3.10 -11.44 -12.45
C ASP A 106 -4.60 -11.14 -12.66
N PRO A 107 -5.26 -11.78 -13.64
CA PRO A 107 -6.69 -11.63 -13.86
C PRO A 107 -7.55 -12.23 -12.73
N THR A 108 -6.93 -12.88 -11.74
CA THR A 108 -7.65 -13.46 -10.59
C THR A 108 -7.82 -12.46 -9.45
N ASP A 109 -7.16 -11.29 -9.50
CA ASP A 109 -7.44 -10.17 -8.60
C ASP A 109 -8.92 -9.78 -8.72
N PRO A 110 -9.71 -9.83 -7.63
CA PRO A 110 -11.13 -9.47 -7.65
C PRO A 110 -11.42 -8.04 -8.10
N ILE A 111 -10.45 -7.12 -8.03
CA ILE A 111 -10.59 -5.77 -8.57
C ILE A 111 -10.81 -5.82 -10.09
N CYS A 112 -10.23 -6.79 -10.78
CA CYS A 112 -10.30 -6.92 -12.24
C CYS A 112 -11.67 -7.36 -12.76
N ALA A 113 -12.52 -7.90 -11.88
CA ALA A 113 -13.88 -8.31 -12.20
C ALA A 113 -14.94 -7.22 -11.90
N ILE A 114 -14.53 -6.03 -11.45
CA ILE A 114 -15.44 -4.92 -11.18
C ILE A 114 -16.00 -4.36 -12.48
N GLU A 115 -17.33 -4.21 -12.52
CA GLU A 115 -18.05 -3.66 -13.67
C GLU A 115 -18.57 -2.25 -13.39
N PRO A 116 -18.43 -1.30 -14.36
CA PRO A 116 -17.72 -1.45 -15.63
C PRO A 116 -16.19 -1.55 -15.40
N PRO A 117 -15.42 -2.12 -16.36
CA PRO A 117 -13.98 -2.28 -16.19
C PRO A 117 -13.31 -0.93 -15.91
N THR A 118 -12.40 -0.91 -14.95
CA THR A 118 -11.64 0.28 -14.56
C THR A 118 -10.20 0.16 -15.06
N PRO A 119 -9.89 0.61 -16.29
CA PRO A 119 -8.54 0.48 -16.87
C PRO A 119 -7.49 1.37 -16.19
N VAL A 120 -7.91 2.17 -15.20
CA VAL A 120 -7.03 3.03 -14.40
C VAL A 120 -7.28 2.83 -12.91
N LEU A 121 -6.23 2.96 -12.12
CA LEU A 121 -6.24 2.91 -10.67
C LEU A 121 -7.10 4.05 -10.10
N GLN A 122 -8.30 3.71 -9.64
CA GLN A 122 -9.32 4.70 -9.22
C GLN A 122 -8.96 5.42 -7.92
N VAL A 123 -8.23 4.77 -7.04
CA VAL A 123 -7.88 5.30 -5.70
C VAL A 123 -6.47 5.87 -5.66
N MET A 124 -5.53 5.24 -6.36
CA MET A 124 -4.13 5.66 -6.32
C MET A 124 -4.02 7.11 -6.83
N PRO A 125 -3.37 8.03 -6.08
CA PRO A 125 -3.25 9.43 -6.48
C PRO A 125 -2.18 9.66 -7.57
N TRP A 126 -2.19 8.84 -8.63
CA TRP A 126 -1.31 9.00 -9.80
C TRP A 126 -1.40 10.39 -10.44
N PRO A 127 -2.54 11.13 -10.49
CA PRO A 127 -2.56 12.49 -11.03
C PRO A 127 -1.74 13.49 -10.19
N THR A 128 -1.44 13.18 -8.93
CA THR A 128 -0.53 14.00 -8.13
C THR A 128 0.93 13.72 -8.51
N TYR A 129 1.24 12.48 -8.88
CA TYR A 129 2.61 12.01 -9.10
C TYR A 129 3.04 12.01 -10.57
N HIS A 130 2.10 12.13 -11.51
CA HIS A 130 2.37 11.94 -12.94
C HIS A 130 3.43 12.91 -13.52
N ASN A 131 3.63 14.08 -12.89
CA ASN A 131 4.62 15.08 -13.28
C ASN A 131 5.97 14.97 -12.57
N MET A 132 6.15 13.97 -11.70
CA MET A 132 7.45 13.70 -11.11
C MET A 132 8.51 13.47 -12.19
N THR A 133 9.73 13.92 -11.91
CA THR A 133 10.84 13.74 -12.84
C THR A 133 11.20 12.26 -12.94
N ASP A 134 11.82 11.84 -14.04
CA ASP A 134 12.30 10.44 -14.16
C ASP A 134 13.28 10.08 -13.03
N ARG A 135 14.03 11.06 -12.51
CA ARG A 135 14.90 10.89 -11.36
C ARG A 135 14.11 10.58 -10.09
N ASP A 136 13.02 11.29 -9.84
CA ASP A 136 12.16 11.07 -8.67
C ASP A 136 11.47 9.71 -8.74
N LEU A 137 10.91 9.37 -9.91
CA LEU A 137 10.32 8.05 -10.15
C LEU A 137 11.35 6.94 -9.98
N LYS A 138 12.58 7.15 -10.49
CA LYS A 138 13.68 6.20 -10.31
C LYS A 138 14.09 6.07 -8.84
N ALA A 139 14.09 7.17 -8.09
CA ALA A 139 14.40 7.17 -6.67
C ALA A 139 13.37 6.37 -5.89
N ILE A 140 12.07 6.63 -6.09
CA ILE A 140 10.96 5.87 -5.50
C ILE A 140 11.11 4.38 -5.79
N TYR A 141 11.22 4.01 -7.08
CA TYR A 141 11.36 2.60 -7.48
C TYR A 141 12.60 1.95 -6.86
N THR A 142 13.72 2.66 -6.84
CA THR A 142 14.98 2.17 -6.26
C THR A 142 14.82 1.89 -4.78
N TYR A 143 14.18 2.81 -4.03
CA TYR A 143 13.87 2.63 -2.62
C TYR A 143 12.94 1.44 -2.37
N LEU A 144 11.80 1.35 -3.07
CA LEU A 144 10.89 0.20 -2.95
C LEU A 144 11.60 -1.13 -3.21
N SER A 145 12.50 -1.14 -4.20
CA SER A 145 13.29 -2.32 -4.54
C SER A 145 14.37 -2.68 -3.49
N THR A 146 14.50 -1.93 -2.39
CA THR A 146 15.38 -2.27 -1.26
C THR A 146 14.65 -2.82 -0.05
N LEU A 147 13.32 -2.74 -0.05
CA LEU A 147 12.49 -3.22 1.05
C LEU A 147 12.49 -4.76 1.07
N PRO A 148 12.34 -5.39 2.24
CA PRO A 148 11.92 -6.79 2.27
C PRO A 148 10.51 -6.93 1.68
N HIS A 149 10.20 -8.11 1.17
CA HIS A 149 8.81 -8.49 0.95
C HIS A 149 8.05 -8.49 2.28
N ALA A 150 6.82 -8.00 2.27
CA ALA A 150 5.90 -8.06 3.40
C ALA A 150 4.53 -8.50 2.91
N GLU A 151 3.76 -9.18 3.77
CA GLU A 151 2.41 -9.64 3.45
C GLU A 151 1.38 -8.65 4.02
N PRO A 152 0.25 -8.38 3.33
CA PRO A 152 -0.79 -7.53 3.89
C PRO A 152 -1.55 -8.24 5.02
N CYS A 153 -2.10 -7.46 5.96
CA CYS A 153 -3.02 -8.00 6.97
C CYS A 153 -4.34 -8.50 6.36
N ASN A 154 -4.72 -7.98 5.21
CA ASN A 154 -5.97 -8.28 4.52
C ASN A 154 -5.69 -8.58 3.04
N THR A 155 -6.31 -9.63 2.52
CA THR A 155 -6.17 -10.08 1.13
C THR A 155 -7.52 -10.04 0.42
N PRO A 156 -7.58 -10.24 -0.91
CA PRO A 156 -8.87 -10.38 -1.57
C PRO A 156 -9.68 -11.59 -1.09
N ALA A 157 -9.02 -12.63 -0.55
CA ALA A 157 -9.69 -13.78 0.06
C ALA A 157 -10.30 -13.44 1.43
N ASP A 158 -9.61 -12.64 2.23
CA ASP A 158 -10.06 -12.16 3.56
C ASP A 158 -10.98 -10.93 3.49
N GLY A 159 -11.59 -10.75 2.32
CA GLY A 159 -11.79 -9.48 1.62
C GLY A 159 -12.44 -8.30 2.33
N CYS A 160 -12.63 -7.23 1.54
CA CYS A 160 -13.14 -6.00 2.08
C CYS A 160 -14.63 -6.14 2.44
N PRO A 161 -15.07 -5.55 3.57
CA PRO A 161 -16.47 -5.56 3.97
C PRO A 161 -17.38 -5.02 2.87
N GLY A 162 -18.40 -5.79 2.51
CA GLY A 162 -19.35 -5.42 1.46
C GLY A 162 -18.81 -5.52 0.02
N PHE A 163 -17.61 -6.06 -0.20
CA PHE A 163 -16.99 -6.13 -1.52
C PHE A 163 -16.56 -7.55 -1.91
N SER A 164 -15.61 -8.16 -1.19
CA SER A 164 -14.91 -9.35 -1.68
C SER A 164 -14.67 -10.41 -0.62
N GLY A 165 -14.34 -11.61 -1.08
CA GLY A 165 -13.93 -12.72 -0.22
C GLY A 165 -14.97 -13.10 0.84
N ALA A 166 -14.47 -13.53 2.00
CA ALA A 166 -15.32 -13.96 3.12
C ALA A 166 -16.14 -12.81 3.76
N ALA A 167 -15.76 -11.55 3.54
CA ALA A 167 -16.40 -10.38 4.13
C ALA A 167 -17.39 -9.66 3.19
N ALA A 168 -17.65 -10.19 1.99
CA ALA A 168 -18.54 -9.59 0.99
C ALA A 168 -19.97 -9.31 1.49
N SER A 169 -20.47 -10.08 2.46
CA SER A 169 -21.79 -9.89 3.09
C SER A 169 -21.73 -9.33 4.51
N SER A 170 -20.55 -8.96 4.99
CA SER A 170 -20.30 -8.46 6.33
C SER A 170 -20.00 -6.96 6.34
N SER A 171 -20.16 -6.34 7.50
CA SER A 171 -19.69 -4.99 7.81
C SER A 171 -18.37 -5.01 8.59
N THR A 172 -17.60 -6.09 8.56
CA THR A 172 -16.30 -6.24 9.24
C THR A 172 -15.36 -7.07 8.38
N TYR A 173 -14.05 -6.85 8.51
CA TYR A 173 -13.05 -7.64 7.80
C TYR A 173 -13.07 -9.10 8.25
N ALA A 174 -12.59 -10.00 7.39
CA ALA A 174 -12.64 -11.45 7.62
C ALA A 174 -11.24 -12.10 7.78
N TYR A 175 -10.28 -11.41 8.39
CA TYR A 175 -8.96 -11.96 8.77
C TYR A 175 -8.77 -12.13 10.29
N VAL A 176 -7.74 -12.87 10.67
CA VAL A 176 -7.37 -13.15 12.07
C VAL A 176 -6.84 -11.89 12.74
N GLY A 177 -7.48 -11.47 13.84
CA GLY A 177 -6.99 -10.34 14.64
C GLY A 177 -5.70 -10.68 15.40
N THR A 178 -4.58 -10.09 14.99
CA THR A 178 -3.29 -10.15 15.69
C THR A 178 -2.91 -8.76 16.21
N ALA A 179 -1.76 -8.63 16.89
CA ALA A 179 -1.31 -7.34 17.43
C ALA A 179 -0.85 -6.36 16.32
N ASP A 180 -0.29 -6.90 15.24
CA ASP A 180 0.15 -6.21 14.02
C ASP A 180 -0.96 -6.13 12.96
N CYS A 181 -1.95 -7.02 13.01
CA CYS A 181 -3.17 -6.98 12.21
C CYS A 181 -4.41 -7.00 13.12
N PRO A 182 -4.69 -5.95 13.90
CA PRO A 182 -5.99 -5.83 14.57
C PRO A 182 -7.08 -5.90 13.50
N ASN A 183 -8.21 -6.57 13.75
CA ASN A 183 -9.37 -6.61 12.86
C ASN A 183 -10.31 -5.47 13.27
N PRO A 184 -10.19 -4.26 12.68
CA PRO A 184 -10.99 -3.12 13.06
C PRO A 184 -12.34 -3.17 12.33
N ALA A 185 -13.25 -2.29 12.71
CA ALA A 185 -14.38 -1.99 11.84
C ALA A 185 -13.89 -1.48 10.46
N PRO A 186 -14.66 -1.66 9.37
CA PRO A 186 -14.33 -1.09 8.08
C PRO A 186 -14.06 0.42 8.19
N PRO A 187 -13.20 0.97 7.31
CA PRO A 187 -13.09 2.41 7.13
C PRO A 187 -14.50 2.98 6.87
N GLN A 188 -14.87 4.02 7.63
CA GLN A 188 -16.17 4.70 7.47
C GLN A 188 -16.19 5.59 6.22
#